data_AF-A0A2P4X1B8-F1
#
_entry.id   AF-A0A2P4X1B8-F1
#
_cell.length_a   1.000
_cell.length_b   1.000
_cell.length_c   1.000
_cell.angle_alpha   90.00
_cell.angle_beta   90.00
_cell.angle_gamma   90.00
#
_symmetry.space_group_name_H-M   'P 1'
#
loop_
_entity.id
_entity.type
_entity.pdbx_description
1 polymer ?
#
loop_
_entity_poly.entity_id
_entity_poly.type
_entity_poly.pdbx_seq_one_letter_code
_entity_poly.pdbx_strand_id
1 'polypeptide(L)'
;MAHQSRALERATTAVMQALGSPEQGESPAGGPTEQSTVIPVDPHLLLLAKLVVGVARNPPCRVADNLDRRLQGASNLDDVLAAAIAPVRIPLHESEEMISLRDEVSRSQEQVKDAEDKLAIEFQLRTRAEMFCTQASYGFNADANTLHSVRLDNVALSRQLALANAAIATHAESMTQLGLRVKNAEADAAAAVRMIRKDRERFKTGMVVW
;
A
#
# COMPACT_ATOMS: atom_id res chain seq x y z
N MET A 1 -4.76 -13.53 -14.37
CA MET A 1 -5.05 -14.35 -13.16
C MET A 1 -6.36 -15.15 -13.22
N ALA A 2 -7.22 -15.03 -14.24
CA ALA A 2 -8.52 -15.73 -14.28
C ALA A 2 -8.53 -17.14 -14.94
N HIS A 3 -7.44 -17.53 -15.62
CA HIS A 3 -7.39 -18.81 -16.35
C HIS A 3 -6.92 -20.01 -15.50
N GLN A 4 -6.18 -19.79 -14.41
CA GLN A 4 -5.70 -20.87 -13.55
C GLN A 4 -6.80 -21.47 -12.66
N SER A 5 -7.83 -20.71 -12.29
CA SER A 5 -8.92 -21.23 -11.44
C SER A 5 -9.82 -22.26 -12.13
N ARG A 6 -10.06 -22.15 -13.45
CA ARG A 6 -10.95 -23.08 -14.17
C ARG A 6 -10.34 -24.46 -14.44
N ALA A 7 -9.01 -24.55 -14.45
CA ALA A 7 -8.33 -25.83 -14.64
C ALA A 7 -8.34 -26.67 -13.35
N LEU A 8 -8.25 -26.01 -12.19
CA LEU A 8 -8.22 -26.66 -10.89
C LEU A 8 -9.59 -27.24 -10.51
N GLU A 9 -10.68 -26.54 -10.85
CA GLU A 9 -12.07 -26.96 -10.57
C GLU A 9 -12.48 -28.22 -11.37
N ARG A 10 -12.03 -28.34 -12.63
CA ARG A 10 -12.31 -29.50 -13.49
C ARG A 10 -11.56 -30.76 -13.08
N ALA A 11 -10.37 -30.59 -12.51
CA ALA A 11 -9.59 -31.71 -11.98
C ALA A 11 -10.24 -32.31 -10.72
N THR A 12 -10.92 -31.50 -9.91
CA THR A 12 -11.58 -31.97 -8.68
C THR A 12 -12.88 -32.74 -8.95
N THR A 13 -13.60 -32.39 -10.03
CA THR A 13 -14.86 -33.09 -10.40
C THR A 13 -14.62 -34.47 -10.99
N ALA A 14 -13.51 -34.66 -11.71
CA ALA A 14 -13.18 -35.95 -12.34
C ALA A 14 -12.76 -37.02 -11.32
N VAL A 15 -12.12 -36.62 -10.22
CA VAL A 15 -11.66 -37.54 -9.17
C VAL A 15 -12.81 -38.05 -8.30
N MET A 16 -13.89 -37.27 -8.14
CA MET A 16 -15.08 -37.71 -7.41
C MET A 16 -15.97 -38.69 -8.21
N GLN A 17 -15.85 -38.75 -9.54
CA GLN A 17 -16.62 -39.69 -10.38
C GLN A 17 -15.96 -41.06 -10.53
N ALA A 18 -14.67 -41.20 -10.19
CA ALA A 18 -13.92 -42.44 -10.35
C ALA A 18 -13.94 -43.37 -9.11
N LEU A 19 -14.49 -42.91 -7.98
CA LEU A 19 -14.56 -43.67 -6.73
C LEU A 19 -16.02 -43.91 -6.33
N GLY A 20 -16.66 -44.83 -7.06
CA GLY A 20 -18.00 -45.35 -6.77
C GLY A 20 -18.06 -46.85 -7.04
N SER A 21 -17.66 -47.61 -6.01
CA SER A 21 -18.17 -48.89 -5.47
C SER A 21 -18.75 -50.02 -6.36
N PRO A 22 -18.64 -51.28 -5.87
CA PRO A 22 -18.65 -52.54 -6.62
C PRO A 22 -20.06 -53.16 -6.72
N GLU A 23 -20.20 -54.28 -7.45
CA GLU A 23 -21.03 -55.47 -7.08
C GLU A 23 -21.17 -56.48 -8.26
N GLN A 24 -20.98 -57.77 -7.92
CA GLN A 24 -21.73 -58.98 -8.34
C GLN A 24 -21.73 -59.56 -9.76
N GLY A 25 -21.69 -60.90 -9.79
CA GLY A 25 -22.22 -61.77 -10.87
C GLY A 25 -21.29 -62.93 -11.24
N GLU A 26 -21.29 -64.04 -10.50
CA GLU A 26 -21.97 -65.31 -10.82
C GLU A 26 -21.11 -66.34 -11.61
N SER A 27 -20.91 -67.50 -10.98
CA SER A 27 -20.58 -68.82 -11.57
C SER A 27 -21.92 -69.53 -11.93
N PRO A 28 -22.05 -70.77 -12.47
CA PRO A 28 -21.05 -71.83 -12.73
C PRO A 28 -21.29 -72.71 -14.00
N ALA A 29 -20.38 -73.67 -14.25
CA ALA A 29 -20.54 -75.00 -14.90
C ALA A 29 -19.27 -75.34 -15.69
N GLY A 30 -18.67 -76.53 -15.70
CA GLY A 30 -18.88 -77.82 -15.07
C GLY A 30 -17.61 -78.65 -15.37
N GLY A 31 -17.26 -79.61 -14.50
CA GLY A 31 -16.01 -80.41 -14.61
C GLY A 31 -16.11 -81.55 -15.64
N PRO A 32 -15.50 -82.72 -15.37
CA PRO A 32 -14.15 -83.02 -14.89
C PRO A 32 -13.41 -83.84 -15.99
N THR A 33 -12.10 -84.03 -15.99
CA THR A 33 -11.39 -85.09 -15.27
C THR A 33 -10.10 -85.24 -16.06
N GLU A 34 -8.93 -85.15 -15.45
CA GLU A 34 -7.79 -85.94 -15.93
C GLU A 34 -6.79 -86.08 -14.78
N GLN A 35 -6.46 -87.34 -14.53
CA GLN A 35 -5.65 -87.82 -13.45
C GLN A 35 -4.23 -87.24 -13.58
N SER A 36 -3.70 -86.65 -12.52
CA SER A 36 -2.27 -86.38 -12.45
C SER A 36 -1.72 -86.97 -11.17
N THR A 37 -1.08 -88.13 -11.35
CA THR A 37 -0.09 -88.75 -10.49
C THR A 37 0.75 -87.69 -9.78
N VAL A 38 0.62 -87.60 -8.46
CA VAL A 38 1.44 -86.70 -7.62
C VAL A 38 2.83 -87.31 -7.51
N ILE A 39 3.74 -86.87 -8.38
CA ILE A 39 5.18 -87.04 -8.20
C ILE A 39 5.60 -86.08 -7.08
N PRO A 40 6.46 -86.48 -6.13
CA PRO A 40 6.94 -85.56 -5.10
C PRO A 40 7.79 -84.49 -5.77
N VAL A 41 7.25 -83.29 -5.94
CA VAL A 41 7.99 -82.14 -6.45
C VAL A 41 8.95 -81.72 -5.35
N ASP A 42 10.24 -81.64 -5.69
CA ASP A 42 11.29 -81.12 -4.83
C ASP A 42 10.83 -79.77 -4.21
N PRO A 43 10.84 -79.63 -2.87
CA PRO A 43 10.49 -78.38 -2.19
C PRO A 43 11.19 -77.16 -2.78
N HIS A 44 12.42 -77.33 -3.29
CA HIS A 44 13.18 -76.27 -3.95
C HIS A 44 12.59 -75.86 -5.30
N LEU A 45 12.11 -76.82 -6.11
CA LEU A 45 11.41 -76.53 -7.36
C LEU A 45 10.07 -75.85 -7.12
N LEU A 46 9.36 -76.20 -6.04
CA LEU A 46 8.12 -75.54 -5.65
C LEU A 46 8.36 -74.10 -5.18
N LEU A 47 9.43 -73.88 -4.41
CA LEU A 47 9.87 -72.54 -4.00
C LEU A 47 10.27 -71.69 -5.21
N LEU A 48 11.02 -72.27 -6.14
CA LEU A 48 11.41 -71.61 -7.39
C LEU A 48 10.19 -71.26 -8.23
N ALA A 49 9.24 -72.18 -8.38
CA ALA A 49 7.99 -71.92 -9.10
C ALA A 49 7.16 -70.81 -8.44
N LYS A 50 7.06 -70.79 -7.11
CA LYS A 50 6.39 -69.72 -6.36
C LYS A 50 7.08 -68.37 -6.55
N LEU A 51 8.41 -68.34 -6.55
CA LEU A 51 9.19 -67.12 -6.81
C LEU A 51 8.97 -66.61 -8.24
N VAL A 52 9.06 -67.49 -9.24
CA VAL A 52 8.84 -67.14 -10.66
C VAL A 52 7.43 -66.61 -10.88
N VAL A 53 6.41 -67.27 -10.30
CA VAL A 53 5.01 -66.81 -10.37
C VAL A 53 4.84 -65.48 -9.63
N GLY A 54 5.50 -65.29 -8.49
CA GLY A 54 5.48 -64.04 -7.73
C GLY A 54 6.08 -62.86 -8.51
N VAL A 55 7.25 -63.05 -9.12
CA VAL A 55 7.94 -62.04 -9.95
C VAL A 55 7.17 -61.75 -11.23
N ALA A 56 6.53 -62.75 -11.85
CA ALA A 56 5.71 -62.53 -13.05
C ALA A 56 4.41 -61.77 -12.74
N ARG A 57 3.80 -62.02 -11.58
CA ARG A 57 2.53 -61.38 -11.18
C ARG A 57 2.73 -59.99 -10.58
N ASN A 58 3.85 -59.75 -9.92
CA ASN A 58 4.25 -58.44 -9.42
C ASN A 58 5.72 -58.19 -9.82
N PRO A 59 5.96 -57.74 -11.06
CA PRO A 59 7.29 -57.34 -11.50
C PRO A 59 7.83 -56.28 -10.53
N PRO A 60 9.06 -56.44 -10.00
CA PRO A 60 9.67 -55.38 -9.20
C PRO A 60 9.65 -54.07 -9.99
N CYS A 61 9.21 -52.97 -9.36
CA CYS A 61 9.31 -51.65 -9.96
C CYS A 61 10.76 -51.42 -10.40
N ARG A 62 10.99 -51.09 -11.67
CA ARG A 62 12.34 -50.80 -12.19
C ARG A 62 12.81 -49.48 -11.57
N VAL A 63 13.52 -49.58 -10.44
CA VAL A 63 13.93 -48.41 -9.65
C VAL A 63 15.08 -47.65 -10.33
N ALA A 64 15.76 -48.24 -11.33
CA ALA A 64 16.83 -47.55 -12.05
C ALA A 64 17.07 -48.15 -13.44
N ASP A 65 16.65 -47.44 -14.51
CA ASP A 65 16.93 -47.79 -15.90
C ASP A 65 18.43 -48.02 -16.17
N ASN A 66 19.30 -47.31 -15.44
CA ASN A 66 20.74 -47.47 -15.51
C ASN A 66 21.20 -48.83 -14.96
N LEU A 67 20.66 -49.24 -13.80
CA LEU A 67 20.96 -50.54 -13.19
C LEU A 67 20.44 -51.67 -14.09
N ASP A 68 19.24 -51.51 -14.64
CA ASP A 68 18.65 -52.48 -15.56
C ASP A 68 19.47 -52.66 -16.83
N ARG A 69 19.95 -51.56 -17.43
CA ARG A 69 20.82 -51.62 -18.62
C ARG A 69 22.17 -52.29 -18.32
N ARG A 70 22.70 -52.11 -17.10
CA ARG A 70 23.94 -52.76 -16.64
C ARG A 70 23.73 -54.25 -16.39
N LEU A 71 22.59 -54.64 -15.84
CA LEU A 71 22.24 -56.04 -15.57
C LEU A 71 21.89 -56.81 -16.86
N GLN A 72 21.46 -56.12 -17.93
CA GLN A 72 21.04 -56.76 -19.18
C GLN A 72 22.16 -57.49 -19.93
N GLY A 73 23.44 -57.20 -19.64
CA GLY A 73 24.60 -57.90 -20.18
C GLY A 73 25.27 -58.87 -19.20
N ALA A 74 24.74 -59.01 -17.98
CA ALA A 74 25.35 -59.87 -16.97
C ALA A 74 25.06 -61.34 -17.26
N SER A 75 26.11 -62.15 -17.35
CA SER A 75 26.04 -63.57 -17.69
C SER A 75 26.34 -64.49 -16.51
N ASN A 76 26.95 -63.95 -15.46
CA ASN A 76 27.36 -64.67 -14.26
C ASN A 76 27.20 -63.80 -13.01
N LEU A 77 27.39 -64.41 -11.84
CA LEU A 77 27.20 -63.74 -10.54
C LEU A 77 28.20 -62.59 -10.33
N ASP A 78 29.42 -62.70 -10.85
CA ASP A 78 30.44 -61.66 -10.74
C ASP A 78 30.04 -60.42 -11.58
N ASP A 79 29.47 -60.63 -12.77
CA ASP A 79 28.93 -59.56 -13.61
C ASP A 79 27.77 -58.83 -12.90
N VAL A 80 26.89 -59.59 -12.22
CA VAL A 80 25.77 -59.02 -11.45
C VAL A 80 26.29 -58.20 -10.27
N LEU A 81 27.29 -58.70 -9.54
CA LEU A 81 27.88 -57.99 -8.41
C LEU A 81 28.59 -56.71 -8.86
N ALA A 82 29.36 -56.79 -9.95
CA ALA A 82 29.97 -55.63 -10.59
C ALA A 82 28.92 -54.62 -11.05
N ALA A 83 27.84 -55.10 -11.68
CA ALA A 83 26.71 -54.29 -12.11
C ALA A 83 25.86 -53.75 -10.95
N ALA A 84 25.91 -54.30 -9.75
CA ALA A 84 25.25 -53.76 -8.57
C ALA A 84 26.10 -52.70 -7.84
N ILE A 85 27.43 -52.89 -7.84
CA ILE A 85 28.37 -52.04 -7.08
C ILE A 85 28.88 -50.84 -7.91
N ALA A 86 28.81 -50.89 -9.25
CA ALA A 86 29.33 -49.78 -10.06
C ALA A 86 28.62 -48.44 -9.71
N PRO A 87 29.37 -47.34 -9.57
CA PRO A 87 28.82 -46.05 -9.18
C PRO A 87 27.67 -45.61 -10.09
N VAL A 88 26.60 -45.07 -9.51
CA VAL A 88 25.50 -44.44 -10.25
C VAL A 88 26.06 -43.19 -10.93
N ARG A 89 26.30 -43.27 -12.23
CA ARG A 89 26.62 -42.09 -13.05
C ARG A 89 25.33 -41.44 -13.48
N ILE A 90 24.84 -40.50 -12.69
CA ILE A 90 23.86 -39.52 -13.16
C ILE A 90 24.55 -38.74 -14.29
N PRO A 91 24.01 -38.70 -15.52
CA PRO A 91 24.62 -37.98 -16.62
C PRO A 91 24.86 -36.52 -16.21
N LEU A 92 26.14 -36.17 -16.06
CA LEU A 92 26.63 -34.84 -15.70
C LEU A 92 26.53 -33.83 -16.86
N HIS A 93 25.97 -34.22 -18.01
CA HIS A 93 25.60 -33.25 -19.03
C HIS A 93 24.46 -32.41 -18.45
N GLU A 94 24.55 -31.09 -18.61
CA GLU A 94 23.47 -30.21 -18.21
C GLU A 94 22.23 -30.68 -18.97
N SER A 95 21.23 -31.20 -18.24
CA SER A 95 19.93 -31.41 -18.85
C SER A 95 19.44 -30.05 -19.36
N GLU A 96 18.64 -30.04 -20.41
CA GLU A 96 18.03 -28.83 -20.94
C GLU A 96 17.31 -28.01 -19.84
N GLU A 97 16.75 -28.70 -18.85
CA GLU A 97 16.17 -28.12 -17.63
C GLU A 97 17.19 -27.37 -16.76
N MET A 98 18.41 -27.91 -16.58
CA MET A 98 19.47 -27.25 -15.79
C MET A 98 19.94 -25.97 -16.47
N ILE A 99 20.09 -26.00 -17.80
CA ILE A 99 20.45 -24.82 -18.60
C ILE A 99 19.35 -23.76 -18.47
N SER A 100 18.08 -24.16 -18.65
CA SER A 100 16.94 -23.25 -18.50
C SER A 100 16.84 -22.64 -17.10
N LEU A 101 17.13 -23.41 -16.05
CA LEU A 101 17.15 -22.90 -14.67
C LEU A 101 18.29 -21.91 -14.45
N ARG A 102 19.49 -22.15 -15.00
CA ARG A 102 20.60 -21.20 -14.92
C ARG A 102 20.25 -19.87 -15.61
N ASP A 103 19.66 -19.94 -16.80
CA ASP A 103 19.22 -18.74 -17.53
C ASP A 103 18.15 -17.95 -16.76
N GLU A 104 17.20 -18.65 -16.13
CA GLU A 104 16.17 -18.01 -15.31
C GLU A 104 16.75 -17.38 -14.05
N VAL A 105 17.73 -18.04 -13.41
CA VAL A 105 18.48 -17.47 -12.28
C VAL A 105 19.23 -16.21 -12.72
N SER A 106 19.90 -16.23 -13.87
CA SER A 106 20.60 -15.05 -14.40
C SER A 106 19.64 -13.90 -14.70
N ARG A 107 18.49 -14.17 -15.33
CA ARG A 107 17.44 -13.16 -15.55
C ARG A 107 16.89 -12.60 -14.24
N SER A 108 16.63 -13.47 -13.26
CA SER A 108 16.13 -13.07 -11.95
C SER A 108 17.14 -12.20 -11.21
N GLN A 109 18.43 -12.53 -11.28
CA GLN A 109 19.50 -11.74 -10.68
C GLN A 109 19.60 -10.34 -11.29
N GLU A 110 19.48 -10.24 -12.62
CA GLU A 110 19.47 -8.94 -13.30
C GLU A 110 18.26 -8.09 -12.88
N GLN A 111 17.08 -8.69 -12.80
CA GLN A 111 15.87 -8.00 -12.34
C GLN A 111 15.96 -7.54 -10.88
N VAL A 112 16.54 -8.36 -9.99
CA VAL A 112 16.77 -7.97 -8.59
C VAL A 112 17.70 -6.78 -8.51
N LYS A 113 18.80 -6.80 -9.27
CA LYS A 113 19.76 -5.69 -9.28
C LYS A 113 19.14 -4.38 -9.80
N ASP A 114 18.38 -4.46 -10.90
CA ASP A 114 17.63 -3.30 -11.42
C ASP A 114 16.59 -2.79 -10.42
N ALA A 115 15.90 -3.67 -9.71
CA ALA A 115 14.96 -3.29 -8.65
C ALA A 115 15.66 -2.63 -7.45
N GLU A 116 16.83 -3.12 -7.05
CA GLU A 116 17.66 -2.53 -6.00
C GLU A 116 18.11 -1.11 -6.38
N ASP A 117 18.59 -0.92 -7.62
CA ASP A 117 19.00 0.39 -8.13
C ASP A 117 17.82 1.37 -8.17
N LYS A 118 16.64 0.91 -8.63
CA LYS A 118 15.40 1.71 -8.61
C LYS A 118 14.97 2.06 -7.20
N LEU A 119 15.05 1.11 -6.27
CA LEU A 119 14.70 1.35 -4.86
C LEU A 119 15.64 2.37 -4.22
N ALA A 120 16.93 2.35 -4.56
CA ALA A 120 17.89 3.34 -4.09
C ALA A 120 17.53 4.76 -4.56
N ILE A 121 17.13 4.91 -5.83
CA ILE A 121 16.68 6.19 -6.39
C ILE A 121 15.39 6.66 -5.70
N GLU A 122 14.39 5.78 -5.57
CA GLU A 122 13.13 6.08 -4.88
C GLU A 122 13.36 6.51 -3.43
N PHE A 123 14.25 5.83 -2.71
CA PHE A 123 14.58 6.20 -1.34
C PHE A 123 15.16 7.62 -1.26
N GLN A 124 16.08 7.98 -2.15
CA GLN A 124 16.63 9.34 -2.21
C GLN A 124 15.56 10.39 -2.55
N LEU A 125 14.67 10.09 -3.50
CA LEU A 125 13.57 10.98 -3.87
C LEU A 125 12.60 11.17 -2.69
N ARG A 126 12.27 10.09 -1.98
CA ARG A 126 11.42 10.13 -0.79
C ARG A 126 12.03 10.98 0.32
N THR A 127 13.32 10.79 0.63
CA THR A 127 14.03 11.63 1.61
C THR A 127 13.98 13.10 1.22
N ARG A 128 14.19 13.40 -0.07
CA ARG A 128 14.12 14.77 -0.57
C ARG A 128 12.72 15.36 -0.46
N ALA A 129 11.69 14.60 -0.81
CA ALA A 129 10.30 15.01 -0.67
C ALA A 129 9.92 15.28 0.79
N GLU A 130 10.36 14.44 1.72
CA GLU A 130 10.13 14.62 3.15
C GLU A 130 10.79 15.89 3.70
N MET A 131 12.03 16.19 3.26
CA MET A 131 12.69 17.45 3.61
C MET A 131 11.91 18.66 3.07
N PHE A 132 11.44 18.63 1.83
CA PHE A 132 10.63 19.71 1.26
C PHE A 132 9.30 19.88 2.01
N CYS A 133 8.60 18.80 2.34
CA CYS A 133 7.36 18.85 3.12
C CYS A 133 7.59 19.47 4.50
N THR A 134 8.67 19.08 5.16
CA THR A 134 9.07 19.63 6.46
C THR A 134 9.35 21.13 6.35
N GLN A 135 10.18 21.53 5.37
CA GLN A 135 10.52 22.92 5.13
C GLN A 135 9.30 23.78 4.79
N ALA A 136 8.40 23.29 3.92
CA ALA A 136 7.17 23.97 3.55
C ALA A 136 6.24 24.13 4.77
N SER A 137 6.16 23.11 5.64
CA SER A 137 5.37 23.18 6.88
C SER A 137 5.93 24.22 7.85
N TYR A 138 7.26 24.30 7.99
CA TYR A 138 7.90 25.35 8.78
C TYR A 138 7.61 26.74 8.23
N GLY A 139 7.74 26.94 6.91
CA GLY A 139 7.43 28.21 6.25
C GLY A 139 5.97 28.62 6.45
N PHE A 140 5.04 27.70 6.21
CA PHE A 140 3.61 27.95 6.40
C PHE A 140 3.27 28.35 7.84
N ASN A 141 3.86 27.67 8.83
CA ASN A 141 3.65 28.02 10.24
C ASN A 141 4.22 29.40 10.59
N ALA A 142 5.38 29.76 10.04
CA ALA A 142 5.94 31.09 10.22
C ALA A 142 5.02 32.18 9.63
N ASP A 143 4.52 31.97 8.40
CA ASP A 143 3.60 32.88 7.73
C ASP A 143 2.24 32.98 8.45
N ALA A 144 1.75 31.86 8.99
CA ALA A 144 0.53 31.85 9.79
C ALA A 144 0.68 32.68 11.07
N ASN A 145 1.83 32.61 11.74
CA ASN A 145 2.13 33.40 12.92
C ASN A 145 2.24 34.90 12.61
N THR A 146 2.91 35.27 11.51
CA THR A 146 3.01 36.69 11.10
C THR A 146 1.64 37.25 10.74
N LEU A 147 0.82 36.49 9.99
CA LEU A 147 -0.55 36.87 9.68
C LEU A 147 -1.41 37.04 10.94
N HIS A 148 -1.25 36.15 11.91
CA HIS A 148 -1.94 36.26 13.19
C HIS A 148 -1.58 37.57 13.92
N SER A 149 -0.28 37.90 14.00
CA SER A 149 0.19 39.17 14.58
C SER A 149 -0.43 40.38 13.88
N VAL A 150 -0.36 40.42 12.54
CA VAL A 150 -0.92 41.53 11.75
C VAL A 150 -2.42 41.68 11.96
N ARG A 151 -3.16 40.58 12.12
CA ARG A 151 -4.60 40.62 12.42
C ARG A 151 -4.88 41.24 13.79
N LEU A 152 -4.09 40.92 14.81
CA LEU A 152 -4.23 41.53 16.14
C LEU A 152 -3.97 43.05 16.08
N ASP A 153 -2.92 43.45 15.37
CA ASP A 153 -2.59 44.87 15.19
C ASP A 153 -3.70 45.61 14.42
N ASN A 154 -4.26 44.99 13.38
CA ASN A 154 -5.35 45.57 12.61
C ASN A 154 -6.60 45.81 13.48
N VAL A 155 -6.93 44.87 14.38
CA VAL A 155 -8.03 45.03 15.34
C VAL A 155 -7.75 46.17 16.32
N ALA A 156 -6.52 46.24 16.85
CA ALA A 156 -6.12 47.31 17.77
C ALA A 156 -6.20 48.69 17.10
N LEU A 157 -5.67 48.83 15.88
CA LEU A 157 -5.72 50.07 15.09
C LEU A 157 -7.15 50.45 14.72
N SER A 158 -7.99 49.48 14.33
CA SER A 158 -9.41 49.72 14.02
C SER A 158 -10.16 50.26 15.23
N ARG A 159 -9.87 49.73 16.43
CA ARG A 159 -10.42 50.25 17.68
C ARG A 159 -9.95 51.67 17.97
N GLN A 160 -8.67 51.97 17.77
CA GLN A 160 -8.13 53.32 17.97
C GLN A 160 -8.76 54.31 16.99
N LEU A 161 -8.96 53.93 15.72
CA LEU A 161 -9.63 54.74 14.72
C LEU A 161 -11.08 55.06 15.15
N ALA A 162 -11.81 54.06 15.66
CA ALA A 162 -13.18 54.28 16.14
C ALA A 162 -13.23 55.27 17.31
N LEU A 163 -12.29 55.17 18.26
CA LEU A 163 -12.18 56.11 19.38
C LEU A 163 -11.82 57.52 18.90
N ALA A 164 -10.90 57.66 17.96
CA ALA A 164 -10.52 58.95 17.38
C ALA A 164 -11.70 59.61 16.66
N ASN A 165 -12.47 58.84 15.88
CA ASN A 165 -13.67 59.34 15.20
C ASN A 165 -14.75 59.80 16.19
N ALA A 166 -14.95 59.07 17.29
CA ALA A 166 -15.86 59.49 18.34
C ALA A 166 -15.41 60.81 19.00
N ALA A 167 -14.12 60.96 19.28
CA ALA A 167 -13.56 62.20 19.82
C ALA A 167 -13.73 63.38 18.86
N ILE A 168 -13.50 63.17 17.56
CA ILE A 168 -13.72 64.19 16.52
C ILE A 168 -15.19 64.62 16.49
N ALA A 169 -16.13 63.67 16.58
CA ALA A 169 -17.56 63.99 16.62
C ALA A 169 -17.92 64.86 17.84
N THR A 170 -17.43 64.49 19.03
CA THR A 170 -17.63 65.28 20.25
C THR A 170 -17.02 66.70 20.14
N HIS A 171 -15.84 66.81 19.53
CA HIS A 171 -15.21 68.11 19.29
C HIS A 171 -16.01 68.95 18.30
N ALA A 172 -16.55 68.35 17.23
CA ALA A 172 -17.41 69.03 16.28
C ALA A 172 -18.66 69.59 16.96
N GLU A 173 -19.34 68.80 17.80
CA GLU A 173 -20.49 69.26 18.58
C GLU A 173 -20.11 70.42 19.51
N SER A 174 -19.02 70.29 20.24
CA SER A 174 -18.50 71.34 21.12
C SER A 174 -18.21 72.65 20.37
N MET A 175 -17.62 72.57 19.17
CA MET A 175 -17.37 73.74 18.32
C MET A 175 -18.67 74.40 17.84
N THR A 176 -19.69 73.62 17.47
CA THR A 176 -20.99 74.18 17.09
C THR A 176 -21.65 74.92 18.26
N GLN A 177 -21.62 74.34 19.47
CA GLN A 177 -22.15 74.98 20.67
C GLN A 177 -21.39 76.26 21.02
N LEU A 178 -20.06 76.25 20.93
CA LEU A 178 -19.24 77.43 21.14
C LEU A 178 -19.60 78.53 20.13
N GLY A 179 -19.78 78.19 18.85
CA GLY A 179 -20.21 79.12 17.81
C GLY A 179 -21.54 79.80 18.13
N LEU A 180 -22.52 79.06 18.68
CA LEU A 180 -23.78 79.64 19.14
C LEU A 180 -23.58 80.61 20.31
N ARG A 181 -22.77 80.23 21.31
CA ARG A 181 -22.47 81.09 22.47
C ARG A 181 -21.80 82.39 22.06
N VAL A 182 -20.85 82.33 21.11
CA VAL A 182 -20.18 83.52 20.57
C VAL A 182 -21.19 84.45 19.90
N LYS A 183 -22.06 83.92 19.02
CA LYS A 183 -23.11 84.73 18.36
C LYS A 183 -24.05 85.40 19.37
N ASN A 184 -24.46 84.69 20.43
CA ASN A 184 -25.31 85.26 21.47
C ASN A 184 -24.57 86.38 22.23
N ALA A 185 -23.31 86.15 22.63
CA ALA A 185 -22.51 87.15 23.31
C ALA A 185 -22.25 88.40 22.45
N GLU A 186 -22.04 88.22 21.14
CA GLU A 186 -21.94 89.33 20.18
C GLU A 186 -23.24 90.13 20.08
N ALA A 187 -24.39 89.45 20.06
CA ALA A 187 -25.70 90.10 20.04
C ALA A 187 -25.96 90.89 21.33
N ASP A 188 -25.63 90.33 22.49
CA ASP A 188 -25.75 90.98 23.80
C ASP A 188 -24.84 92.21 23.90
N ALA A 189 -23.58 92.08 23.48
CA ALA A 189 -22.64 93.20 23.42
C ALA A 189 -23.14 94.31 22.50
N ALA A 190 -23.65 93.97 21.31
CA ALA A 190 -24.24 94.93 20.39
C ALA A 190 -25.47 95.63 21.00
N ALA A 191 -26.31 94.92 21.74
CA ALA A 191 -27.45 95.49 22.45
C ALA A 191 -27.00 96.46 23.56
N ALA A 192 -26.01 96.08 24.38
CA ALA A 192 -25.43 96.94 25.41
C ALA A 192 -24.84 98.23 24.82
N VAL A 193 -24.09 98.13 23.73
CA VAL A 193 -23.53 99.31 23.02
C VAL A 193 -24.63 100.23 22.49
N ARG A 194 -25.73 99.67 21.95
CA ARG A 194 -26.89 100.47 21.53
C ARG A 194 -27.54 101.21 22.71
N MET A 195 -27.69 100.55 23.86
CA MET A 195 -28.23 101.15 25.07
C MET A 195 -27.35 102.28 25.59
N ILE A 196 -26.03 102.04 25.72
CA ILE A 196 -25.06 103.07 26.12
C ILE A 196 -25.13 104.29 25.20
N ARG A 197 -25.21 104.07 23.88
CA ARG A 197 -25.36 105.18 22.91
C ARG A 197 -26.65 105.96 23.18
N LYS A 198 -27.78 105.27 23.38
CA LYS A 198 -29.08 105.91 23.64
C LYS A 198 -29.06 106.73 24.92
N ASP A 199 -28.52 106.17 26.00
CA ASP A 199 -28.45 106.87 27.30
C ASP A 199 -27.50 108.06 27.25
N ARG A 200 -26.38 107.94 26.52
CA ARG A 200 -25.50 109.07 26.23
C ARG A 200 -26.23 110.21 25.52
N GLU A 201 -27.03 109.92 24.50
CA GLU A 201 -27.78 110.97 23.78
C GLU A 201 -28.86 111.60 24.67
N ARG A 202 -29.59 110.80 25.47
CA ARG A 202 -30.54 111.32 26.46
C ARG A 202 -29.87 112.26 27.47
N PHE A 203 -28.70 111.88 27.98
CA PHE A 203 -27.93 112.69 28.91
C PHE A 203 -27.54 114.03 28.29
N LYS A 204 -27.02 114.02 27.05
CA LYS A 204 -26.72 115.24 26.30
C LYS A 204 -27.95 116.14 26.15
N THR A 205 -29.10 115.59 25.73
CA THR A 205 -30.32 116.39 25.57
C THR A 205 -30.84 116.95 26.90
N GLY A 206 -30.74 116.19 27.99
CA GLY A 206 -31.11 116.65 29.33
C GLY A 206 -30.25 117.80 29.83
N MET A 207 -28.98 117.88 29.42
CA MET A 207 -28.09 119.02 29.73
C MET A 207 -28.42 120.31 28.96
N VAL A 208 -29.10 120.23 27.82
CA VAL A 208 -29.37 121.39 26.93
C VAL A 208 -30.65 122.15 27.35
N VAL A 209 -31.49 121.57 28.22
CA VAL A 209 -32.80 122.10 28.61
C VAL A 209 -32.76 122.85 29.96
N TRP A 210 -31.58 123.11 30.52
CA TRP A 210 -31.36 123.89 31.74
C TRP A 210 -30.56 125.17 31.47
#